data_AF-A0A352VQX5-F1
#
_entry.id   AF-A0A352VQX5-F1
#
_cell.length_a   1.000
_cell.length_b   1.000
_cell.length_c   1.000
_cell.angle_alpha   90.00
_cell.angle_beta   90.00
_cell.angle_gamma   90.00
#
_symmetry.space_group_name_H-M   'P 1'
#
loop_
_entity.id
_entity.type
_entity.pdbx_description
1 polymer ?
#
loop_
_entity_poly.entity_id
_entity_poly.type
_entity_poly.pdbx_seq_one_letter_code
_entity_poly.pdbx_strand_id
1 'polypeptide(L)' 'MVPDPDLDGSEVGPKFARIQDDLSQLMDDAWGVDLGKARFSSPFLRVVRLSLGTGLSLLLAHNRRHVWLAREVMDWDGFP' A
#
# COMPACT_ATOMS: atom_id res chain seq x y z
N MET A 1 -4.32 10.69 -7.70
CA MET A 1 -3.59 11.36 -6.62
C MET A 1 -2.21 11.66 -7.15
N VAL A 2 -1.81 12.93 -7.17
CA VAL A 2 -0.44 13.34 -7.54
C VAL A 2 0.35 13.38 -6.24
N PRO A 3 1.54 12.75 -6.14
CA PRO A 3 2.39 12.86 -4.96
C PRO A 3 2.75 14.33 -4.72
N ASP A 4 2.82 14.75 -3.47
CA ASP A 4 3.30 16.08 -3.11
C ASP A 4 4.81 16.15 -3.43
N PRO A 5 5.24 16.99 -4.39
CA PRO A 5 6.63 17.06 -4.82
C PRO A 5 7.53 17.71 -3.77
N ASP A 6 6.97 18.37 -2.75
CA ASP A 6 7.73 19.08 -1.72
C ASP A 6 8.13 18.16 -0.55
N LEU A 7 7.72 16.89 -0.57
CA LEU A 7 8.08 15.92 0.46
C LEU A 7 9.53 15.45 0.31
N ASP A 8 10.30 15.53 1.40
CA ASP A 8 11.65 14.99 1.45
C ASP A 8 11.64 13.45 1.55
N GLY A 9 12.39 12.79 0.65
CA GLY A 9 12.57 11.35 0.67
C GLY A 9 13.15 10.82 1.99
N SER A 10 13.97 11.63 2.68
CA SER A 10 14.55 11.27 3.99
C SER A 10 13.47 11.15 5.09
N GLU A 11 12.37 11.89 4.97
CA GLU A 11 11.23 11.85 5.89
C GLU A 11 10.20 10.80 5.47
N VAL A 12 9.98 10.65 4.16
CA VAL A 12 8.97 9.72 3.62
C VAL A 12 9.42 8.26 3.71
N GLY A 13 10.71 7.98 3.51
CA GLY A 13 11.26 6.62 3.54
C GLY A 13 10.96 5.86 4.84
N PRO A 14 11.30 6.40 6.03
CA PRO A 14 10.98 5.77 7.30
C PRO A 14 9.49 5.57 7.54
N LYS A 15 8.65 6.53 7.10
CA LYS A 15 7.19 6.41 7.19
C LYS A 15 6.66 5.30 6.30
N PHE A 16 7.17 5.17 5.09
CA PHE A 16 6.82 4.07 4.19
C PHE A 16 7.19 2.72 4.79
N ALA A 17 8.40 2.57 5.35
CA ALA A 17 8.85 1.35 6.01
C ALA A 17 7.93 0.95 7.16
N ARG A 18 7.60 1.89 8.06
CA ARG A 18 6.65 1.63 9.16
C ARG A 18 5.29 1.14 8.65
N ILE A 19 4.76 1.71 7.56
CA ILE A 19 3.48 1.26 6.98
C ILE A 19 3.61 -0.18 6.44
N GLN A 20 4.77 -0.59 5.92
CA GLN A 20 4.99 -1.98 5.50
C GLN A 20 5.04 -2.93 6.71
N ASP A 21 5.66 -2.50 7.81
CA ASP A 21 5.69 -3.28 9.05
C ASP A 21 4.27 -3.44 9.62
N ASP A 22 3.48 -2.37 9.66
CA ASP A 22 2.08 -2.38 10.11
C ASP A 22 1.22 -3.33 9.24
N LEU A 23 1.45 -3.34 7.92
CA LEU A 23 0.76 -4.26 7.00
C LEU A 23 1.17 -5.72 7.25
N SER A 24 2.46 -5.97 7.53
CA SER A 24 2.95 -7.31 7.84
C SER A 24 2.35 -7.82 9.15
N GLN A 25 2.34 -6.98 10.20
CA GLN A 25 1.70 -7.30 11.47
C GLN A 25 0.20 -7.56 11.31
N LEU A 26 -0.51 -6.77 10.49
CA LEU A 26 -1.92 -7.01 10.20
C LEU A 26 -2.15 -8.38 9.55
N MET A 27 -1.25 -8.82 8.66
CA MET A 27 -1.35 -10.14 8.03
C MET A 27 -1.13 -11.26 9.06
N ASP A 28 -0.19 -11.09 9.98
CA ASP A 28 0.04 -12.04 11.08
C ASP A 28 -1.15 -12.09 12.05
N ASP A 29 -1.70 -10.94 12.43
CA ASP A 29 -2.87 -10.83 13.31
C ASP A 29 -4.14 -11.41 12.67
N ALA A 30 -4.21 -11.41 11.33
CA ALA A 30 -5.32 -11.99 10.58
C ALA A 30 -5.26 -13.53 10.50
N TRP A 31 -4.28 -14.17 11.14
CA TRP A 31 -4.18 -15.63 11.16
C TRP A 31 -5.45 -16.27 11.74
N GLY A 32 -6.03 -17.22 10.98
CA GLY A 32 -7.27 -17.89 11.36
C GLY A 32 -8.55 -17.08 11.10
N VAL A 33 -8.46 -15.85 10.60
CA VAL A 33 -9.62 -15.07 10.14
C VAL A 33 -10.05 -15.54 8.75
N ASP A 34 -11.35 -15.78 8.57
CA ASP A 34 -11.92 -15.95 7.23
C ASP A 34 -11.92 -14.60 6.50
N LEU A 35 -10.89 -14.39 5.68
CA LEU A 35 -10.65 -13.16 4.94
C LEU A 35 -11.75 -12.84 3.91
N GLY A 36 -12.53 -13.83 3.47
CA GLY A 36 -13.65 -13.65 2.54
C GLY A 36 -14.95 -13.23 3.23
N LYS A 37 -15.08 -13.56 4.53
CA LYS A 37 -16.22 -13.20 5.37
C LYS A 37 -16.05 -11.86 6.07
N ALA A 38 -14.86 -11.61 6.64
CA ALA A 38 -14.55 -10.33 7.29
C ALA A 38 -14.64 -9.17 6.27
N ARG A 39 -15.39 -8.11 6.62
CA ARG A 39 -15.67 -6.98 5.70
C ARG A 39 -15.47 -5.63 6.36
N PHE A 40 -14.90 -4.70 5.61
CA PHE A 40 -14.71 -3.31 6.02
C PHE A 40 -15.27 -2.35 4.94
N SER A 41 -15.58 -1.11 5.34
CA SER A 41 -16.02 -0.06 4.40
C SER A 41 -14.81 0.52 3.69
N SER A 42 -14.90 0.70 2.36
CA SER A 42 -13.81 1.27 1.58
C SER A 42 -13.52 2.70 2.04
N PRO A 43 -12.24 3.06 2.28
CA PRO A 43 -11.85 4.41 2.67
C PRO A 43 -12.08 5.44 1.55
N PHE A 44 -12.15 5.00 0.29
CA PHE A 44 -12.36 5.86 -0.87
C PHE A 44 -13.84 6.00 -1.25
N LEU A 45 -14.64 4.95 -1.02
CA LEU A 45 -16.07 4.91 -1.36
C LEU A 45 -16.83 4.21 -0.24
N ARG A 46 -17.37 4.99 0.71
CA ARG A 46 -18.01 4.45 1.93
C ARG A 46 -19.15 3.44 1.68
N VAL A 47 -19.79 3.52 0.51
CA VAL A 47 -20.89 2.61 0.09
C VAL A 47 -20.38 1.22 -0.30
N VAL A 48 -19.11 1.11 -0.71
CA VAL A 48 -18.50 -0.15 -1.12
C VAL A 48 -17.92 -0.84 0.11
N ARG A 49 -18.37 -2.08 0.37
CA ARG A 49 -17.74 -2.96 1.36
C ARG A 49 -16.82 -3.95 0.68
N LEU A 50 -15.60 -4.06 1.17
CA LEU A 50 -14.60 -4.99 0.68
C LEU A 50 -14.42 -6.13 1.68
N SER A 51 -14.15 -7.33 1.18
CA SER A 51 -13.62 -8.38 2.05
C SER A 51 -12.21 -8.01 2.49
N LEU A 52 -11.79 -8.46 3.67
CA LEU A 52 -10.43 -8.23 4.16
C LEU A 52 -9.39 -8.77 3.16
N GLY A 53 -9.64 -9.96 2.59
CA GLY A 53 -8.77 -10.55 1.57
C GLY A 53 -8.66 -9.71 0.29
N THR A 54 -9.78 -9.11 -0.15
CA THR A 54 -9.76 -8.16 -1.29
C THR A 54 -8.93 -6.93 -0.96
N GLY A 55 -9.08 -6.37 0.24
CA GLY A 55 -8.31 -5.22 0.71
C GLY A 55 -6.80 -5.49 0.72
N LEU A 56 -6.39 -6.59 1.33
CA LEU A 56 -4.98 -7.00 1.38
C LEU A 56 -4.40 -7.25 -0.02
N SER A 57 -5.15 -7.93 -0.89
CA SER A 57 -4.72 -8.18 -2.28
C SER A 57 -4.53 -6.90 -3.08
N LEU A 58 -5.44 -5.93 -2.92
CA LEU A 58 -5.33 -4.61 -3.55
C LEU A 58 -4.10 -3.85 -3.06
N LEU A 59 -3.85 -3.84 -1.73
CA LEU A 59 -2.67 -3.19 -1.16
C LEU A 59 -1.35 -3.81 -1.66
N LEU A 60 -1.26 -5.14 -1.72
CA LEU A 60 -0.07 -5.81 -2.22
C LEU A 60 0.19 -5.50 -3.70
N ALA A 61 -0.85 -5.56 -4.53
CA ALA A 61 -0.76 -5.22 -5.95
C ALA A 61 -0.37 -3.74 -6.15
N HIS A 62 -0.92 -2.85 -5.33
CA HIS A 62 -0.62 -1.43 -5.32
C HIS A 62 0.86 -1.17 -4.98
N ASN A 63 1.38 -1.76 -3.89
CA ASN A 63 2.77 -1.59 -3.49
C ASN A 63 3.72 -2.10 -4.58
N ARG A 64 3.46 -3.28 -5.14
CA ARG A 64 4.26 -3.83 -6.25
C ARG A 64 4.29 -2.89 -7.45
N ARG A 65 3.14 -2.32 -7.83
CA ARG A 65 3.05 -1.36 -8.94
C ARG A 65 3.90 -0.12 -8.66
N HIS A 66 3.85 0.42 -7.44
CA HIS A 66 4.62 1.62 -7.09
C HIS A 66 6.13 1.39 -7.04
N VAL A 67 6.57 0.24 -6.49
CA VAL A 67 7.99 -0.14 -6.53
C VAL A 67 8.48 -0.30 -7.97
N TRP A 68 7.66 -0.91 -8.84
CA TRP A 68 7.98 -1.00 -10.26
C TRP A 68 8.06 0.39 -10.92
N LEU A 69 7.08 1.27 -10.72
CA LEU A 69 7.11 2.63 -11.27
C LEU A 69 8.32 3.44 -10.78
N ALA A 70 8.69 3.32 -9.50
CA ALA A 70 9.87 3.98 -8.97
C ALA A 70 11.14 3.49 -9.69
N ARG A 71 11.23 2.18 -9.94
CA ARG A 71 12.33 1.61 -10.73
C ARG A 71 12.37 2.14 -12.15
N GLU A 72 11.24 2.16 -12.86
CA GLU A 72 11.19 2.69 -14.22
C GLU A 72 11.67 4.15 -14.28
N VAL A 73 11.29 4.98 -13.29
CA VAL A 73 11.73 6.37 -13.21
C VAL A 73 13.23 6.48 -12.93
N MET A 74 13.80 5.61 -12.08
CA MET A 74 15.24 5.56 -11.84
C MET A 74 16.05 5.15 -13.08
N ASP A 75 15.42 4.41 -14.01
CA ASP A 75 16.04 3.97 -15.26
C ASP A 75 15.93 5.04 -16.39
N TRP A 76 15.31 6.20 -16.15
CA TRP A 76 15.18 7.26 -17.15
C TRP A 76 16.47 8.06 -17.36
N ASP A 77 16.76 8.40 -18.62
CA ASP A 77 17.88 9.28 -18.96
C ASP A 77 17.74 10.65 -18.26
N GLY A 78 18.75 11.00 -17.44
CA GLY A 78 18.78 12.25 -16.69
C GLY A 78 18.08 12.19 -15.33
N PHE A 79 17.66 11.01 -14.85
CA PHE A 79 17.36 10.83 -13.43
C PHE A 79 18.67 11.01 -12.62
N PRO A 80 18.66 11.82 -11.54
CA PRO A 80 19.87 12.18 -10.78
C PRO A 80 20.53 11.00 -10.08
#